data_AF-A0A1J3F6Y9-F1
#
_entry.id   AF-A0A1J3F6Y9-F1
#
_cell.length_a   1.000
_cell.length_b   1.000
_cell.length_c   1.000
_cell.angle_alpha   90.00
_cell.angle_beta   90.00
_cell.angle_gamma   90.00
#
_symmetry.space_group_name_H-M   'P 1'
#
loop_
_entity.id
_entity.type
_entity.pdbx_description
1 polymer ?
#
loop_
_entity_poly.entity_id
_entity_poly.type
_entity_poly.pdbx_seq_one_letter_code
_entity_poly.pdbx_strand_id
1 'polypeptide(L)'
;TKQAGLPLADTLSVNCTSLTKTTDIFSKILGEIEPLTKANSNSSPLQHLQSLFSQKQESSSSRMMLIIADEMDYLITKDRGVLHDLFMLTTLPFSRCILIGVANAIDLADR
;
A
#
# COMPACT_ATOMS: atom_id res chain seq x y z
N THR A 1 -1.63 -28.74 -18.21
CA THR A 1 -0.45 -27.91 -17.88
C THR A 1 -0.65 -27.34 -16.49
N LYS A 2 0.12 -27.81 -15.50
CA LYS A 2 0.07 -27.30 -14.13
C LYS A 2 0.62 -25.87 -14.12
N GLN A 3 -0.24 -24.85 -14.13
CA GLN A 3 0.19 -23.52 -13.68
C GLN A 3 0.51 -23.67 -12.20
N ALA A 4 1.80 -23.49 -11.85
CA ALA A 4 2.23 -23.40 -10.47
C ALA A 4 1.41 -22.29 -9.80
N GLY A 5 0.59 -22.67 -8.83
CA GLY A 5 -0.24 -21.73 -8.09
C GLY A 5 0.66 -20.75 -7.35
N LEU A 6 0.82 -19.56 -7.91
CA LEU A 6 1.39 -18.44 -7.17
C LEU A 6 0.50 -18.24 -5.91
N PRO A 7 1.09 -17.99 -4.73
CA PRO A 7 0.31 -17.72 -3.54
C PRO A 7 -0.68 -16.59 -3.83
N LEU A 8 -1.93 -16.75 -3.39
CA LEU A 8 -3.00 -15.78 -3.63
C LEU A 8 -2.56 -14.43 -3.04
N ALA A 9 -2.39 -13.44 -3.91
CA ALA A 9 -2.00 -12.10 -3.51
C ALA A 9 -3.26 -11.23 -3.37
N ASP A 10 -3.37 -10.54 -2.25
CA ASP A 10 -4.44 -9.57 -2.03
C ASP A 10 -4.14 -8.35 -2.90
N THR A 11 -5.00 -8.12 -3.90
CA THR A 11 -4.80 -7.06 -4.88
C THR A 11 -5.72 -5.89 -4.57
N LEU A 12 -5.12 -4.72 -4.37
CA LEU A 12 -5.81 -3.47 -4.12
C LEU A 12 -5.51 -2.47 -5.22
N SER A 13 -6.55 -1.93 -5.84
CA SER A 13 -6.43 -0.81 -6.79
C SER A 13 -6.94 0.49 -6.17
N VAL A 14 -6.11 1.53 -6.21
CA VAL A 14 -6.44 2.88 -5.74
C VAL A 14 -6.12 3.89 -6.83
N ASN A 15 -7.09 4.74 -7.17
CA ASN A 15 -6.87 5.91 -8.01
C ASN A 15 -6.59 7.11 -7.10
N CYS A 16 -5.45 7.76 -7.29
CA CYS A 16 -4.99 8.83 -6.40
C CYS A 16 -5.79 10.13 -6.55
N THR A 17 -6.33 10.43 -7.74
CA THR A 17 -7.15 11.64 -7.96
C THR A 17 -8.54 11.53 -7.36
N SER A 18 -9.05 10.30 -7.20
CA SER A 18 -10.33 10.03 -6.54
C SER A 18 -10.32 10.27 -5.02
N LEU A 19 -9.15 10.46 -4.42
CA LEU A 19 -8.99 10.68 -2.98
C LEU A 19 -9.23 12.15 -2.62
N THR A 20 -10.16 12.38 -1.67
CA THR A 20 -10.41 13.71 -1.10
C THR A 20 -9.19 14.23 -0.35
N LYS A 21 -8.50 13.35 0.40
CA LYS A 21 -7.20 13.63 1.02
C LYS A 21 -6.21 12.54 0.63
N THR A 22 -4.97 12.94 0.36
CA THR A 22 -3.86 12.03 0.04
C THR A 22 -3.65 10.98 1.13
N THR A 23 -3.82 11.35 2.40
CA THR A 23 -3.71 10.44 3.56
C THR A 23 -4.77 9.34 3.59
N ASP A 24 -5.88 9.47 2.86
CA ASP A 24 -6.95 8.47 2.85
C ASP A 24 -6.52 7.17 2.14
N ILE A 25 -5.43 7.22 1.36
CA ILE A 25 -4.84 6.03 0.74
C ILE A 25 -4.49 4.96 1.79
N PHE A 26 -3.92 5.37 2.94
CA PHE A 26 -3.55 4.45 4.00
C PHE A 26 -4.76 3.81 4.66
N SER A 27 -5.84 4.57 4.85
CA SER A 27 -7.11 4.05 5.35
C SER A 27 -7.71 3.02 4.40
N LYS A 28 -7.63 3.28 3.08
CA LYS A 28 -8.13 2.36 2.06
C LYS A 28 -7.30 1.08 1.98
N ILE A 29 -5.97 1.20 2.07
CA ILE A 29 -5.07 0.04 2.14
C ILE A 29 -5.40 -0.78 3.38
N LEU A 30 -5.47 -0.14 4.55
CA LEU A 30 -5.72 -0.83 5.81
C LEU A 30 -7.07 -1.55 5.84
N GLY A 31 -8.13 -0.95 5.30
CA GLY A 31 -9.45 -1.58 5.21
C GLY A 31 -9.48 -2.86 4.36
N GLU A 32 -8.57 -2.98 3.40
CA GLU A 32 -8.45 -4.16 2.52
C GLU A 32 -7.56 -5.24 3.14
N ILE A 33 -6.52 -4.85 3.91
CA ILE A 33 -5.68 -5.81 4.66
C ILE A 33 -6.47 -6.44 5.80
N GLU A 34 -7.24 -5.62 6.53
CA GLU A 34 -7.93 -6.01 7.75
C GLU A 34 -9.40 -5.56 7.74
N PRO A 35 -10.26 -6.21 6.93
CA PRO A 35 -11.68 -5.86 6.88
C PRO A 35 -12.46 -6.23 8.16
N LEU A 36 -11.89 -7.09 9.03
CA LEU A 36 -12.61 -7.71 10.15
C LEU A 36 -12.10 -7.36 11.56
N THR A 37 -10.90 -6.80 11.71
CA THR A 37 -10.38 -6.44 13.04
C THR A 37 -10.79 -5.02 13.36
N LYS A 38 -11.71 -4.89 14.31
CA LYS A 38 -12.12 -3.61 14.89
C LYS A 38 -10.87 -2.85 15.31
N ALA A 39 -10.62 -1.73 14.65
CA ALA A 39 -9.57 -0.77 14.95
C ALA A 39 -9.71 -0.28 16.40
N ASN A 40 -9.10 -1.01 17.33
CA ASN A 40 -8.89 -0.59 18.71
C ASN A 40 -7.44 -0.16 18.88
N SER A 41 -7.00 0.79 18.06
CA SER A 41 -5.70 1.40 18.23
C SER A 41 -5.84 2.89 17.97
N ASN A 42 -5.50 3.69 18.98
CA ASN A 42 -5.46 5.16 18.92
C ASN A 42 -4.33 5.68 17.99
N SER A 43 -3.90 4.88 17.01
CA SER A 43 -2.79 5.15 16.10
C SER A 43 -3.31 5.52 14.71
N SER A 44 -2.51 6.29 13.96
CA SER A 44 -2.86 6.65 12.59
C SER A 44 -2.87 5.40 11.68
N PRO A 45 -3.71 5.36 10.62
CA PRO A 45 -3.74 4.24 9.67
C PRO A 45 -2.36 3.86 9.12
N LEU A 46 -1.51 4.87 8.90
CA LEU A 46 -0.12 4.71 8.48
C LEU A 46 0.72 3.96 9.52
N GLN A 47 0.67 4.33 10.80
CA GLN A 47 1.42 3.63 11.86
C GLN A 47 0.98 2.18 11.99
N HIS A 48 -0.31 1.90 11.78
CA HIS A 48 -0.81 0.55 11.81
C HIS A 48 -0.26 -0.27 10.64
N LEU A 49 -0.30 0.26 9.42
CA LEU A 49 0.32 -0.35 8.25
C LEU A 49 1.83 -0.59 8.46
N GLN A 50 2.57 0.41 8.94
CA GLN A 50 3.99 0.25 9.24
C GLN A 50 4.24 -0.88 10.24
N SER A 51 3.42 -1.00 11.28
CA SER A 51 3.52 -2.08 12.25
C SER A 51 3.22 -3.44 11.63
N LEU A 52 2.26 -3.52 10.71
CA LEU A 52 1.93 -4.76 9.98
C LEU A 52 3.04 -5.20 9.03
N PHE A 53 3.67 -4.27 8.31
CA PHE A 53 4.76 -4.56 7.36
C PHE A 53 6.14 -4.68 8.04
N SER A 54 6.30 -4.13 9.25
CA SER A 54 7.54 -4.27 10.05
C SER A 54 7.56 -5.51 10.93
N GLN A 55 6.41 -6.08 11.27
CA GLN A 55 6.35 -7.29 12.09
C GLN A 55 6.48 -8.52 11.21
N LYS A 56 7.37 -9.43 11.62
CA LYS A 56 7.46 -10.77 11.05
C LYS A 56 6.19 -11.52 11.41
N GLN A 57 5.20 -11.54 10.52
CA GLN A 57 4.00 -12.35 10.74
C GLN A 57 4.43 -13.83 10.81
N GLU A 58 4.27 -14.43 11.99
CA GLU A 58 4.65 -15.81 12.28
C GLU A 58 3.66 -16.83 11.69
N SER A 59 2.55 -16.35 11.11
CA SER A 59 1.55 -17.21 10.49
C SER A 59 1.93 -17.56 9.05
N SER A 60 1.74 -18.83 8.69
CA SER A 60 1.91 -19.37 7.34
C SER A 60 0.98 -18.77 6.27
N SER A 61 0.21 -17.74 6.64
CA SER A 61 -0.80 -17.06 5.82
C SER A 61 -0.46 -15.60 5.53
N SER A 62 0.81 -15.20 5.66
CA SER A 62 1.25 -13.90 5.13
C SER A 62 1.06 -13.91 3.60
N ARG A 63 -0.07 -13.36 3.14
CA ARG A 63 -0.39 -13.17 1.73
C ARG A 63 0.44 -12.00 1.21
N MET A 64 0.90 -12.10 -0.03
CA MET A 64 1.53 -10.95 -0.68
C MET A 64 0.45 -9.93 -0.99
N MET A 65 0.73 -8.66 -0.77
CA MET A 65 -0.16 -7.57 -1.13
C MET A 65 0.33 -6.92 -2.41
N LEU A 66 -0.57 -6.72 -3.37
CA LEU A 66 -0.32 -5.98 -4.60
C LEU A 66 -1.12 -4.69 -4.56
N ILE A 67 -0.46 -3.56 -4.41
CA ILE A 67 -1.08 -2.23 -4.42
C ILE A 67 -0.86 -1.62 -5.80
N ILE A 68 -1.93 -1.31 -6.51
CA ILE A 68 -1.92 -0.63 -7.80
C ILE A 68 -2.38 0.81 -7.54
N ALA A 69 -1.44 1.75 -7.59
CA ALA A 69 -1.68 3.17 -7.43
C ALA A 69 -1.75 3.85 -8.80
N ASP A 70 -2.96 4.16 -9.25
CA ASP A 70 -3.22 4.87 -10.50
C ASP A 70 -3.17 6.39 -10.30
N GLU A 71 -2.76 7.11 -11.35
CA GLU A 71 -2.49 8.56 -11.34
C GLU A 71 -1.58 9.02 -10.19
N MET A 72 -0.48 8.29 -9.97
CA MET A 72 0.47 8.53 -8.88
C MET A 72 1.16 9.91 -8.96
N ASP A 73 1.20 10.53 -10.14
CA ASP A 73 1.64 11.91 -10.37
C ASP A 73 0.80 12.96 -9.60
N TYR A 74 -0.45 12.63 -9.24
CA TYR A 74 -1.26 13.43 -8.34
C TYR A 74 -0.67 13.52 -6.93
N LEU A 75 -0.20 12.40 -6.37
CA LEU A 75 0.41 12.37 -5.04
C LEU A 75 1.71 13.19 -5.00
N ILE A 76 2.51 13.15 -6.06
CA ILE A 76 3.73 13.97 -6.14
C ILE A 76 3.44 15.47 -6.10
N THR A 77 2.41 15.88 -6.82
CA THR A 77 2.06 17.29 -6.95
C THR A 77 1.41 17.83 -5.68
N LYS A 78 0.61 17.00 -4.99
CA LYS A 78 -0.14 17.39 -3.80
C LYS A 78 0.62 17.16 -2.50
N ASP A 79 1.21 15.99 -2.33
CA ASP A 79 1.73 15.53 -1.06
C ASP A 79 2.85 14.48 -1.24
N ARG A 80 4.08 14.99 -1.40
CA ARG A 80 5.28 14.14 -1.54
C ARG A 80 5.54 13.29 -0.29
N GLY A 81 5.05 13.70 0.88
CA GLY A 81 5.20 12.93 2.12
C GLY A 81 4.44 11.61 2.04
N VAL A 82 3.19 11.65 1.58
CA VAL A 82 2.37 10.44 1.41
C VAL A 82 2.99 9.46 0.41
N LEU A 83 3.54 9.97 -0.69
CA LEU A 83 4.25 9.13 -1.66
C LEU A 83 5.49 8.48 -1.03
N HIS A 84 6.31 9.26 -0.34
CA HIS A 84 7.49 8.76 0.36
C HIS A 84 7.10 7.67 1.36
N ASP A 85 6.05 7.90 2.16
CA ASP A 85 5.55 6.92 3.12
C ASP A 85 5.06 5.63 2.44
N LEU A 86 4.37 5.70 1.30
CA LEU A 86 3.98 4.53 0.50
C LEU A 86 5.19 3.71 0.04
N PHE A 87 6.24 4.36 -0.45
CA PHE A 87 7.48 3.68 -0.80
C PHE A 87 8.18 3.11 0.43
N MET A 88 8.18 3.83 1.55
CA MET A 88 8.76 3.32 2.79
C MET A 88 8.08 2.03 3.24
N LEU A 89 6.76 1.89 3.08
CA LEU A 89 6.03 0.65 3.40
C LEU A 89 6.56 -0.57 2.62
N THR A 90 7.01 -0.41 1.38
CA THR A 90 7.58 -1.52 0.59
C THR A 90 9.03 -1.84 0.96
N THR A 91 9.75 -0.89 1.56
CA THR A 91 11.15 -1.09 2.00
C THR A 91 11.32 -1.75 3.36
N LEU A 92 10.22 -1.95 4.11
CA LEU A 92 10.29 -2.55 5.44
C LEU A 92 10.76 -4.02 5.38
N PRO A 93 11.55 -4.49 6.38
CA PRO A 93 12.30 -5.74 6.31
C PRO A 93 11.44 -7.01 6.23
N PHE A 94 10.17 -6.93 6.65
CA PHE A 94 9.22 -8.03 6.58
C PHE A 94 8.03 -7.71 5.67
N SER A 95 8.14 -6.64 4.87
CA SER A 95 7.09 -6.23 3.96
C SER A 95 6.99 -7.21 2.80
N ARG A 96 5.78 -7.71 2.57
CA ARG A 96 5.43 -8.51 1.38
C ARG A 96 4.45 -7.74 0.51
N CYS A 97 4.74 -6.47 0.31
CA CYS A 97 3.96 -5.54 -0.49
C CYS A 97 4.67 -5.22 -1.81
N ILE A 98 3.93 -5.32 -2.91
CA ILE A 98 4.34 -4.89 -4.24
C ILE A 98 3.52 -3.65 -4.59
N LEU A 99 4.18 -2.51 -4.77
CA LEU A 99 3.55 -1.28 -5.23
C LEU A 99 3.77 -1.10 -6.74
N ILE A 100 2.69 -1.04 -7.51
CA ILE A 100 2.68 -0.68 -8.92
C ILE A 100 2.09 0.71 -9.05
N GLY A 101 2.94 1.69 -9.39
CA GLY A 101 2.52 3.05 -9.69
C GLY A 101 2.27 3.25 -11.18
N VAL A 102 1.08 3.72 -11.55
CA VAL A 102 0.76 4.21 -12.89
C VAL A 102 0.67 5.73 -12.80
N ALA A 103 1.38 6.43 -13.68
CA ALA A 103 1.36 7.90 -13.75
C ALA A 103 1.32 8.33 -15.21
N ASN A 104 0.59 9.41 -15.49
CA ASN A 104 0.42 9.90 -16.86
C ASN A 104 1.62 10.72 -17.34
N ALA A 105 2.30 11.42 -16.43
CA ALA A 105 3.50 12.19 -16.73
C ALA A 105 4.78 11.46 -16.29
N ILE A 106 5.73 11.32 -17.23
CA ILE A 106 7.05 10.70 -17.00
C ILE A 106 7.98 11.52 -16.08
N ASP A 107 7.57 12.72 -15.65
CA ASP A 107 8.31 13.63 -14.74
C ASP A 107 8.49 13.05 -13.31
N LEU A 108 7.94 11.86 -13.06
CA LEU A 108 7.96 11.18 -11.78
C LEU A 108 9.35 10.62 -11.39
N ALA A 109 10.20 10.28 -12.35
CA ALA A 109 11.50 9.66 -12.10
C ALA A 109 12.70 10.63 -12.11
N ASP A 110 12.48 11.89 -12.51
CA ASP A 110 13.54 12.88 -12.77
C ASP A 110 13.69 13.93 -11.63
N ARG A 111 12.90 13.82 -10.55
CA ARG A 111 12.87 14.82 -9.45
C ARG A 111 13.09 14.24 -8.07
#